data_AF-A0A935V785-F1
#
_entry.id   AF-A0A935V785-F1
#
_cell.length_a   1.000
_cell.length_b   1.000
_cell.length_c   1.000
_cell.angle_alpha   90.00
_cell.angle_beta   90.00
_cell.angle_gamma   90.00
#
_symmetry.space_group_name_H-M   'P 1'
#
loop_
_entity.id
_entity.type
_entity.pdbx_description
1 polymer ?
#
loop_
_entity_poly.entity_id
_entity_poly.type
_entity_poly.pdbx_seq_one_letter_code
_entity_poly.pdbx_strand_id
1 'polypeptide(L)'
;MSNDDDSRPDHEEAPAAAHLWPARAPRQRRTVLRPLLLAAVVILVAAAAGMWWYVGRGPASFTDLADCEPLPYTEVDMRGAGSPALATIFSLGMSHYADGDWTAAVEQLARAERMLAADPTGGPPNQPLFLPFLRMYLGVALLQAGRTDESLPVFDALARPEIALPLRERGLWYGAQCRLLLGDGAGAVRQLDELGGSPVYAQLARDLAARVRERLGS
;
A
#
# COMPACT_ATOMS: atom_id res chain seq x y z
N MET A 1 63.22 -100.70 19.11
CA MET A 1 62.28 -100.46 20.23
C MET A 1 61.18 -99.57 19.69
N SER A 2 59.96 -100.10 19.69
CA SER A 2 58.62 -99.47 19.59
C SER A 2 58.34 -98.38 18.56
N ASN A 3 57.16 -98.28 17.95
CA ASN A 3 55.94 -99.08 17.90
C ASN A 3 55.14 -98.50 16.71
N ASP A 4 54.32 -99.36 16.11
CA ASP A 4 52.91 -99.17 15.70
C ASP A 4 52.45 -97.78 15.23
N ASP A 5 51.82 -97.68 14.07
CA ASP A 5 50.35 -97.71 13.87
C ASP A 5 50.05 -96.39 13.11
N ASP A 6 49.06 -96.15 12.28
CA ASP A 6 47.81 -96.81 11.93
C ASP A 6 47.26 -96.02 10.71
N SER A 7 46.42 -96.66 9.89
CA SER A 7 45.26 -96.08 9.18
C SER A 7 45.42 -95.05 8.01
N ARG A 8 45.22 -95.57 6.79
CA ARG A 8 44.22 -95.25 5.70
C ARG A 8 43.27 -94.01 5.85
N PRO A 9 42.50 -93.57 4.81
CA PRO A 9 42.50 -93.87 3.36
C PRO A 9 42.30 -92.62 2.44
N ASP A 10 42.13 -92.92 1.14
CA ASP A 10 41.69 -92.11 -0.03
C ASP A 10 40.67 -90.99 0.22
N HIS A 11 40.73 -89.90 -0.56
CA HIS A 11 39.56 -89.27 -1.21
C HIS A 11 39.96 -88.28 -2.32
N GLU A 12 39.33 -88.44 -3.48
CA GLU A 12 39.23 -87.50 -4.60
C GLU A 12 38.69 -86.14 -4.15
N GLU A 13 39.21 -85.04 -4.69
CA GLU A 13 38.40 -83.82 -4.87
C GLU A 13 38.91 -82.97 -6.05
N ALA A 14 37.95 -82.63 -6.91
CA ALA A 14 38.12 -81.93 -8.18
C ALA A 14 38.51 -80.45 -8.02
N PRO A 15 39.22 -79.83 -8.99
CA PRO A 15 39.46 -78.39 -8.97
C PRO A 15 38.17 -77.61 -9.24
N ALA A 16 37.74 -76.84 -8.23
CA ALA A 16 36.65 -75.90 -8.28
C ALA A 16 36.86 -74.82 -9.37
N ALA A 17 35.87 -74.69 -10.23
CA ALA A 17 35.78 -73.64 -11.23
C ALA A 17 35.67 -72.26 -10.54
N ALA A 18 36.68 -71.41 -10.77
CA ALA A 18 36.67 -70.01 -10.38
C ALA A 18 35.64 -69.23 -11.21
N HIS A 19 34.45 -69.04 -10.65
CA HIS A 19 33.46 -68.08 -11.14
C HIS A 19 33.98 -66.64 -10.96
N LEU A 20 34.46 -66.05 -12.05
CA LEU A 20 34.73 -64.61 -12.15
C LEU A 20 33.40 -63.84 -12.20
N TRP A 21 33.01 -63.23 -11.10
CA TRP A 21 31.95 -62.22 -11.06
C TRP A 21 32.47 -60.88 -11.64
N PRO A 22 31.88 -60.32 -12.70
CA PRO A 22 32.20 -58.98 -13.14
C PRO A 22 31.54 -57.95 -12.20
N ALA A 23 32.38 -57.18 -11.48
CA ALA A 23 31.97 -56.01 -10.71
C ALA A 23 31.33 -54.96 -11.65
N ARG A 24 30.01 -54.83 -11.60
CA ARG A 24 29.28 -53.77 -12.32
C ARG A 24 29.54 -52.42 -11.64
N ALA A 25 30.25 -51.53 -12.34
CA ALA A 25 30.50 -50.16 -11.90
C ALA A 25 29.22 -49.30 -11.95
N PRO A 26 28.84 -48.58 -10.86
CA PRO A 26 27.74 -47.62 -10.90
C PRO A 26 28.26 -46.22 -11.24
N ARG A 27 28.40 -45.90 -12.53
CA ARG A 27 28.79 -44.53 -12.98
C ARG A 27 27.98 -44.06 -14.17
N GLN A 28 26.68 -43.82 -13.99
CA GLN A 28 25.91 -43.12 -15.03
C GLN A 28 24.59 -42.46 -14.58
N ARG A 29 24.46 -42.06 -13.30
CA ARG A 29 23.24 -41.36 -12.81
C ARG A 29 23.40 -39.86 -12.53
N ARG A 30 24.60 -39.28 -12.68
CA ARG A 30 24.84 -37.86 -12.37
C ARG A 30 24.57 -36.88 -13.52
N THR A 31 24.43 -37.35 -14.76
CA THR A 31 24.35 -36.45 -15.93
C THR A 31 22.96 -35.87 -16.18
N VAL A 32 21.90 -36.50 -15.66
CA VAL A 32 20.50 -36.08 -15.93
C VAL A 32 19.93 -35.12 -14.87
N LEU A 33 20.55 -35.04 -13.69
CA LEU A 33 20.02 -34.24 -12.56
C LEU A 33 20.17 -32.72 -12.77
N ARG A 34 21.22 -32.27 -13.45
CA ARG A 34 21.48 -30.84 -13.70
C ARG A 34 20.42 -30.16 -14.57
N PRO A 35 20.02 -30.70 -15.75
CA PRO A 35 19.00 -30.05 -16.56
C PRO A 35 17.62 -30.02 -15.88
N LEU A 36 17.29 -31.05 -15.08
CA LEU A 36 16.02 -31.07 -14.33
C LEU A 36 15.94 -30.00 -13.24
N LEU A 37 17.04 -29.78 -12.50
CA LEU A 37 17.11 -28.70 -11.51
C LEU A 37 16.97 -27.32 -12.16
N LEU A 38 17.61 -27.12 -13.31
CA LEU A 38 17.57 -25.84 -14.02
C LEU A 38 16.16 -25.53 -14.56
N ALA A 39 15.48 -26.55 -15.11
CA ALA A 39 14.08 -26.44 -15.53
C ALA A 39 13.15 -26.11 -14.35
N ALA A 40 13.33 -26.77 -13.20
CA ALA A 40 12.53 -26.51 -12.00
C ALA A 40 12.70 -25.08 -11.49
N VAL A 41 13.94 -24.54 -11.49
CA VAL A 41 14.21 -23.14 -11.10
C VAL A 41 13.53 -22.16 -12.06
N VAL A 42 13.60 -22.40 -13.37
CA VAL A 42 12.94 -21.53 -14.36
C VAL A 42 11.41 -21.51 -14.16
N ILE A 43 10.80 -22.67 -13.90
CA ILE A 43 9.36 -22.75 -13.61
C ILE A 43 9.01 -21.99 -12.34
N LEU A 44 9.81 -22.11 -11.27
CA LEU A 44 9.60 -21.38 -10.01
C LEU A 44 9.71 -19.87 -10.20
N VAL A 45 10.70 -19.39 -10.94
CA VAL A 45 10.87 -17.96 -11.23
C VAL A 45 9.71 -17.44 -12.10
N ALA A 46 9.30 -18.20 -13.11
CA ALA A 46 8.17 -17.84 -13.96
C ALA A 46 6.84 -17.84 -13.18
N ALA A 47 6.65 -18.78 -12.26
CA ALA A 47 5.49 -18.81 -11.38
C ALA A 47 5.49 -17.63 -10.40
N ALA A 48 6.64 -17.27 -9.82
CA ALA A 48 6.77 -16.12 -8.94
C ALA A 48 6.52 -14.80 -9.69
N ALA A 49 7.09 -14.64 -10.90
CA ALA A 49 6.87 -13.47 -11.74
C ALA A 49 5.42 -13.39 -12.25
N GLY A 50 4.84 -14.52 -12.65
CA GLY A 50 3.45 -14.61 -13.07
C GLY A 50 2.48 -14.32 -11.93
N MET A 51 2.76 -14.83 -10.72
CA MET A 51 1.99 -14.53 -9.52
C MET A 51 2.14 -13.07 -9.12
N TRP A 52 3.33 -12.47 -9.24
CA TRP A 52 3.53 -11.04 -9.00
C TRP A 52 2.83 -10.17 -10.05
N TRP A 53 2.78 -10.59 -11.31
CA TRP A 53 2.02 -9.88 -12.35
C TRP A 53 0.51 -10.03 -12.17
N TYR A 54 0.05 -11.20 -11.73
CA TYR A 54 -1.36 -11.45 -11.46
C TYR A 54 -1.84 -10.74 -10.19
N VAL A 55 -1.00 -10.68 -9.16
CA VAL A 55 -1.21 -9.87 -7.94
C VAL A 55 -1.00 -8.38 -8.24
N GLY A 56 -0.12 -8.05 -9.19
CA GLY A 56 0.19 -6.68 -9.63
C GLY A 56 -0.87 -6.08 -10.54
N ARG A 57 -1.63 -6.91 -11.26
CA ARG A 57 -2.99 -6.57 -11.72
C ARG A 57 -3.94 -6.66 -10.53
N GLY A 58 -3.66 -5.83 -9.52
CA GLY A 58 -4.51 -5.66 -8.36
C GLY A 58 -5.97 -5.39 -8.75
N PRO A 59 -6.89 -5.42 -7.78
CA PRO A 59 -8.29 -5.10 -8.01
C PRO A 59 -8.42 -3.88 -8.92
N ALA A 60 -9.37 -3.92 -9.85
CA ALA A 60 -9.53 -2.94 -10.92
C ALA A 60 -9.10 -1.54 -10.47
N SER A 61 -8.03 -1.01 -11.06
CA SER A 61 -7.52 0.32 -10.67
C SER A 61 -8.64 1.34 -10.83
N PHE A 62 -8.85 2.16 -9.81
CA PHE A 62 -9.79 3.27 -9.83
C PHE A 62 -9.07 4.62 -10.01
N THR A 63 -7.77 4.61 -10.29
CA THR A 63 -6.93 5.82 -10.36
C THR A 63 -7.39 6.77 -11.47
N ASP A 64 -7.92 6.25 -12.58
CA ASP A 64 -8.52 7.00 -13.68
C ASP A 64 -9.86 7.66 -13.32
N LEU A 65 -10.54 7.19 -12.27
CA LEU A 65 -11.77 7.78 -11.76
C LEU A 65 -11.53 8.84 -10.69
N ALA A 66 -10.32 8.87 -10.12
CA ALA A 66 -9.97 9.83 -9.09
C ALA A 66 -9.71 11.21 -9.71
N ASP A 67 -10.45 12.21 -9.26
CA ASP A 67 -10.31 13.60 -9.71
C ASP A 67 -9.75 14.45 -8.58
N CYS A 68 -8.44 14.68 -8.63
CA CYS A 68 -7.69 15.34 -7.58
C CYS A 68 -7.38 16.78 -7.96
N GLU A 69 -8.42 17.62 -8.11
CA GLU A 69 -8.21 19.05 -8.30
C GLU A 69 -7.84 19.73 -6.97
N PRO A 70 -6.81 20.62 -6.95
CA PRO A 70 -6.50 21.40 -5.77
C PRO A 70 -7.64 22.37 -5.47
N LEU A 71 -7.88 22.63 -4.17
CA LEU A 71 -8.88 23.62 -3.77
C LEU A 71 -8.38 25.01 -4.13
N PRO A 72 -9.24 25.90 -4.65
CA PRO A 72 -8.87 27.29 -4.81
C PRO A 72 -8.57 27.86 -3.42
N TYR A 73 -7.38 28.44 -3.26
CA TYR A 73 -7.02 29.14 -2.04
C TYR A 73 -7.90 30.38 -1.93
N THR A 74 -8.71 30.42 -0.87
CA THR A 74 -9.35 31.65 -0.43
C THR A 74 -8.57 32.16 0.77
N GLU A 75 -7.99 33.35 0.63
CA GLU A 75 -7.30 34.01 1.73
C GLU A 75 -8.29 34.21 2.89
N VAL A 76 -8.11 33.43 3.94
CA VAL A 76 -8.82 33.63 5.20
C VAL A 76 -7.97 34.57 6.02
N ASP A 77 -8.44 35.81 6.12
CA ASP A 77 -7.81 36.79 6.96
C ASP A 77 -7.88 36.30 8.42
N MET A 78 -6.74 35.88 8.97
CA MET A 78 -6.61 35.50 10.37
C MET A 78 -6.62 36.78 11.23
N ARG A 79 -7.73 37.52 11.19
CA ARG A 79 -7.94 38.67 12.08
C ARG A 79 -8.23 38.17 13.48
N GLY A 80 -7.29 38.32 14.39
CA GLY A 80 -7.50 38.05 15.82
C GLY A 80 -6.21 37.77 16.59
N ALA A 81 -6.31 37.82 17.93
CA ALA A 81 -5.22 37.52 18.86
C ALA A 81 -4.93 36.01 18.92
N GLY A 82 -4.49 35.43 17.81
CA GLY A 82 -3.80 34.12 17.78
C GLY A 82 -2.29 34.29 17.95
N SER A 83 -1.56 33.19 17.98
CA SER A 83 -0.10 33.17 18.02
C SER A 83 0.48 33.74 16.71
N PRO A 84 1.30 34.82 16.74
CA PRO A 84 1.94 35.37 15.53
C PRO A 84 2.83 34.34 14.81
N ALA A 85 3.43 33.42 15.57
CA ALA A 85 4.24 32.36 15.02
C ALA A 85 3.39 31.35 14.24
N LEU A 86 2.23 30.95 14.77
CA LEU A 86 1.28 30.09 14.07
C LEU A 86 0.79 30.76 12.78
N ALA A 87 0.45 32.05 12.87
CA ALA A 87 -0.01 32.82 11.72
C ALA A 87 1.04 32.86 10.60
N THR A 88 2.30 33.12 10.97
CA THR A 88 3.43 33.16 10.01
C THR A 88 3.64 31.82 9.32
N ILE A 89 3.66 30.72 10.08
CA ILE A 89 3.88 29.37 9.51
C ILE A 89 2.71 28.96 8.62
N PHE A 90 1.47 29.22 9.04
CA PHE A 90 0.30 28.93 8.22
C PHE A 90 0.31 29.74 6.92
N SER A 91 0.56 31.05 6.97
CA SER A 91 0.65 31.91 5.78
C SER A 91 1.74 31.44 4.81
N LEU A 92 2.92 31.03 5.33
CA LEU A 92 3.97 30.47 4.50
C LEU A 92 3.54 29.15 3.82
N GLY A 93 2.87 28.27 4.56
CA GLY A 93 2.29 27.04 3.99
C GLY A 93 1.25 27.30 2.91
N MET A 94 0.41 28.32 3.09
CA MET A 94 -0.57 28.73 2.08
C MET A 94 0.07 29.39 0.85
N SER A 95 1.19 30.10 1.00
CA SER A 95 1.97 30.60 -0.14
C SER A 95 2.48 29.44 -1.01
N HIS A 96 3.14 28.45 -0.39
CA HIS A 96 3.61 27.25 -1.10
C HIS A 96 2.46 26.48 -1.75
N TYR A 97 1.31 26.40 -1.07
CA TYR A 97 0.10 25.78 -1.62
C TYR A 97 -0.37 26.50 -2.89
N ALA A 98 -0.43 27.83 -2.88
CA ALA A 98 -0.83 28.63 -4.04
C ALA A 98 0.16 28.52 -5.21
N ASP A 99 1.45 28.38 -4.91
CA ASP A 99 2.52 28.20 -5.91
C ASP A 99 2.59 26.76 -6.46
N GLY A 100 1.81 25.82 -5.92
CA GLY A 100 1.84 24.41 -6.27
C GLY A 100 3.07 23.66 -5.75
N ASP A 101 3.83 24.25 -4.81
CA ASP A 101 4.91 23.57 -4.10
C ASP A 101 4.33 22.71 -2.96
N TRP A 102 3.76 21.57 -3.35
CA TRP A 102 3.02 20.70 -2.44
C TRP A 102 3.88 20.15 -1.31
N THR A 103 5.17 19.89 -1.55
CA THR A 103 6.05 19.34 -0.51
C THR A 103 6.34 20.38 0.56
N ALA A 104 6.68 21.62 0.18
CA ALA A 104 6.89 22.69 1.14
C ALA A 104 5.58 23.08 1.85
N ALA A 105 4.44 23.08 1.14
CA ALA A 105 3.13 23.32 1.73
C ALA A 105 2.81 22.31 2.84
N VAL A 106 3.02 21.01 2.58
CA VAL A 106 2.82 19.96 3.59
C VAL A 106 3.70 20.18 4.82
N GLU A 107 4.98 20.51 4.62
CA GLU A 107 5.91 20.74 5.74
C GLU A 107 5.41 21.85 6.67
N GLN A 108 5.06 23.01 6.10
CA GLN A 108 4.64 24.17 6.88
C GLN A 108 3.26 23.96 7.51
N LEU A 109 2.29 23.39 6.78
CA LEU A 109 0.95 23.14 7.31
C LEU A 109 0.96 22.08 8.42
N ALA A 110 1.75 21.00 8.26
CA ALA A 110 1.91 20.00 9.32
C ALA A 110 2.62 20.60 10.56
N ARG A 111 3.54 21.55 10.37
CA ARG A 111 4.14 22.29 11.48
C ARG A 111 3.11 23.17 12.20
N ALA A 112 2.26 23.89 11.46
CA ALA A 112 1.18 24.67 12.04
C ALA A 112 0.19 23.79 12.82
N GLU A 113 -0.17 22.61 12.29
CA GLU A 113 -1.02 21.65 13.02
C GLU A 113 -0.38 21.23 14.35
N ARG A 114 0.91 20.86 14.35
CA ARG A 114 1.63 20.48 15.57
C ARG A 114 1.70 21.61 16.59
N MET A 115 1.88 22.86 16.14
CA MET A 115 1.87 24.03 17.02
C MET A 115 0.50 24.19 17.70
N LEU A 116 -0.59 24.04 16.95
CA LEU A 116 -1.94 24.13 17.50
C LEU A 116 -2.29 22.93 18.41
N ALA A 117 -1.74 21.74 18.14
CA ALA A 117 -1.88 20.59 19.02
C ALA A 117 -1.14 20.79 20.36
N ALA A 118 0.04 21.42 20.32
CA ALA A 118 0.83 21.73 21.51
C ALA A 118 0.23 22.88 22.33
N ASP A 119 -0.39 23.85 21.66
CA ASP A 119 -1.11 24.96 22.29
C ASP A 119 -2.44 25.20 21.56
N PRO A 120 -3.53 24.53 21.99
CA PRO A 120 -4.86 24.72 21.40
C PRO A 120 -5.39 26.15 21.54
N THR A 121 -4.86 26.94 22.49
CA THR A 121 -5.24 28.33 22.70
C THR A 121 -4.49 29.30 21.78
N GLY A 122 -3.45 28.83 21.09
CA GLY A 122 -2.68 29.60 20.13
C GLY A 122 -3.40 29.87 18.81
N GLY A 123 -4.51 29.18 18.54
CA GLY A 123 -5.40 29.47 17.42
C GLY A 123 -6.22 30.76 17.61
N PRO A 124 -6.87 31.30 16.57
CA PRO A 124 -7.73 32.46 16.72
C PRO A 124 -8.93 32.09 17.60
N PRO A 125 -9.16 32.77 18.75
CA PRO A 125 -10.17 32.36 19.74
C PRO A 125 -11.60 32.39 19.19
N ASN A 126 -11.84 33.20 18.15
CA ASN A 126 -13.12 33.34 17.50
C ASN A 126 -13.27 32.46 16.23
N GLN A 127 -12.36 31.50 16.02
CA GLN A 127 -12.36 30.63 14.84
C GLN A 127 -12.26 29.15 15.24
N PRO A 128 -13.33 28.56 15.80
CA PRO A 128 -13.35 27.13 16.14
C PRO A 128 -13.14 26.21 14.92
N LEU A 129 -13.35 26.74 13.72
CA LEU A 129 -13.13 26.03 12.45
C LEU A 129 -11.68 26.12 11.94
N PHE A 130 -10.77 26.80 12.65
CA PHE A 130 -9.39 26.97 12.18
C PHE A 130 -8.65 25.64 12.01
N LEU A 131 -8.74 24.73 12.98
CA LEU A 131 -8.09 23.41 12.87
C LEU A 131 -8.68 22.57 11.71
N PRO A 132 -10.01 22.39 11.59
CA PRO A 132 -10.59 21.75 10.41
C PRO A 132 -10.21 22.41 9.08
N PHE A 133 -10.15 23.74 9.04
CA PHE A 133 -9.73 24.49 7.85
C PHE A 133 -8.27 24.23 7.49
N LEU A 134 -7.36 24.28 8.46
CA LEU A 134 -5.95 23.93 8.29
C LEU A 134 -5.79 22.50 7.77
N ARG A 135 -6.51 21.55 8.39
CA ARG A 135 -6.52 20.14 7.97
C ARG A 135 -7.01 19.96 6.54
N MET A 136 -7.97 20.75 6.09
CA MET A 136 -8.46 20.70 4.70
C MET A 136 -7.31 20.94 3.72
N TYR A 137 -6.55 22.02 3.90
CA TYR A 137 -5.42 22.32 3.00
C TYR A 137 -4.25 21.37 3.18
N LEU A 138 -3.97 20.92 4.41
CA LEU A 138 -2.95 19.89 4.65
C LEU A 138 -3.28 18.59 3.92
N GLY A 139 -4.53 18.11 4.02
CA GLY A 139 -4.99 16.92 3.31
C GLY A 139 -4.84 17.08 1.80
N VAL A 140 -5.30 18.19 1.23
CA VAL A 140 -5.15 18.40 -0.23
C VAL A 140 -3.67 18.50 -0.63
N ALA A 141 -2.83 19.18 0.14
CA ALA A 141 -1.40 19.26 -0.16
C ALA A 141 -0.72 17.87 -0.10
N LEU A 142 -1.08 17.03 0.88
CA LEU A 142 -0.61 15.64 0.97
C LEU A 142 -1.02 14.83 -0.26
N LEU A 143 -2.29 14.94 -0.67
CA LEU A 143 -2.81 14.27 -1.86
C LEU A 143 -2.06 14.71 -3.14
N GLN A 144 -1.87 16.02 -3.34
CA GLN A 144 -1.14 16.56 -4.49
C GLN A 144 0.34 16.19 -4.50
N ALA A 145 0.94 15.99 -3.32
CA ALA A 145 2.30 15.48 -3.18
C ALA A 145 2.42 13.96 -3.39
N GLY A 146 1.33 13.26 -3.75
CA GLY A 146 1.30 11.81 -3.92
C GLY A 146 1.34 11.02 -2.61
N ARG A 147 1.14 11.67 -1.46
CA ARG A 147 1.16 11.07 -0.11
C ARG A 147 -0.25 10.64 0.29
N THR A 148 -0.89 9.84 -0.55
CA THR A 148 -2.31 9.45 -0.42
C THR A 148 -2.61 8.74 0.91
N ASP A 149 -1.73 7.84 1.35
CA ASP A 149 -1.89 7.11 2.62
C ASP A 149 -1.94 8.05 3.83
N GLU A 150 -1.17 9.14 3.79
CA GLU A 150 -1.14 10.14 4.86
C GLU A 150 -2.29 11.15 4.76
N SER A 151 -2.77 11.40 3.53
CA SER A 151 -3.91 12.27 3.28
C SER A 151 -5.23 11.67 3.77
N LEU A 152 -5.42 10.37 3.60
CA LEU A 152 -6.65 9.66 3.95
C LEU A 152 -7.11 9.90 5.40
N PRO A 153 -6.27 9.68 6.44
CA PRO A 153 -6.70 9.90 7.84
C PRO A 153 -7.05 11.36 8.13
N VAL A 154 -6.47 12.33 7.42
CA VAL A 154 -6.83 13.75 7.55
C VAL A 154 -8.25 13.99 7.05
N PHE A 155 -8.60 13.44 5.88
CA PHE A 155 -9.96 13.55 5.34
C PHE A 155 -10.98 12.72 6.12
N ASP A 156 -10.60 11.56 6.66
CA ASP A 156 -11.47 10.79 7.55
C ASP A 156 -11.80 11.55 8.83
N ALA A 157 -10.86 12.33 9.37
CA ALA A 157 -11.13 13.22 10.50
C ALA A 157 -12.08 14.38 10.11
N LEU A 158 -12.00 14.87 8.87
CA LEU A 158 -12.89 15.92 8.37
C LEU A 158 -14.28 15.42 7.99
N ALA A 159 -14.41 14.15 7.59
CA ALA A 159 -15.68 13.53 7.20
C ALA A 159 -16.64 13.25 8.37
N ARG A 160 -16.16 13.38 9.62
CA ARG A 160 -16.95 13.02 10.80
C ARG A 160 -18.16 13.95 11.00
N PRO A 161 -19.28 13.43 11.55
CA PRO A 161 -20.52 14.20 11.69
C PRO A 161 -20.41 15.49 12.51
N GLU A 162 -19.47 15.56 13.46
CA GLU A 162 -19.22 16.75 14.29
C GLU A 162 -18.60 17.93 13.53
N ILE A 163 -18.07 17.69 12.32
CA ILE A 163 -17.48 18.74 11.49
C ILE A 163 -18.60 19.49 10.78
N ALA A 164 -18.58 20.82 10.92
CA ALA A 164 -19.57 21.68 10.27
C ALA A 164 -19.47 21.63 8.74
N LEU A 165 -20.63 21.77 8.09
CA LEU A 165 -20.70 22.04 6.66
C LEU A 165 -20.10 23.43 6.36
N PRO A 166 -19.40 23.64 5.22
CA PRO A 166 -19.19 22.70 4.11
C PRO A 166 -17.92 21.84 4.24
N LEU A 167 -17.15 21.97 5.33
CA LEU A 167 -15.86 21.27 5.47
C LEU A 167 -16.03 19.75 5.50
N ARG A 168 -17.10 19.26 6.13
CA ARG A 168 -17.41 17.82 6.15
C ARG A 168 -17.62 17.24 4.76
N GLU A 169 -18.37 17.93 3.90
CA GLU A 169 -18.63 17.46 2.52
C GLU A 169 -17.35 17.37 1.71
N ARG A 170 -16.47 18.37 1.84
CA ARG A 170 -15.15 18.33 1.23
C ARG A 170 -14.30 17.18 1.77
N GLY A 171 -14.37 16.92 3.08
CA GLY A 171 -13.70 15.77 3.71
C GLY A 171 -14.18 14.44 3.13
N LEU A 172 -15.49 14.26 2.95
CA LEU A 172 -16.07 13.09 2.30
C LEU A 172 -15.64 12.98 0.83
N TRP A 173 -15.67 14.08 0.09
CA TRP A 173 -15.29 14.09 -1.34
C TRP A 173 -13.83 13.67 -1.51
N TYR A 174 -12.89 14.37 -0.87
CA TYR A 174 -11.47 14.06 -1.02
C TYR A 174 -11.06 12.75 -0.34
N GLY A 175 -11.74 12.35 0.73
CA GLY A 175 -11.60 11.02 1.31
C GLY A 175 -11.94 9.92 0.29
N ALA A 176 -13.00 10.12 -0.51
CA ALA A 176 -13.38 9.18 -1.55
C ALA A 176 -12.32 9.12 -2.65
N GLN A 177 -11.77 10.27 -3.07
CA GLN A 177 -10.66 10.32 -4.04
C GLN A 177 -9.43 9.55 -3.54
N CYS A 178 -9.04 9.74 -2.27
CA CYS A 178 -7.93 9.00 -1.66
C CYS A 178 -8.18 7.49 -1.72
N ARG A 179 -9.40 7.04 -1.38
CA ARG A 179 -9.77 5.63 -1.42
C ARG A 179 -9.73 5.05 -2.83
N LEU A 180 -10.15 5.79 -3.85
CA LEU A 180 -10.02 5.36 -5.26
C LEU A 180 -8.54 5.18 -5.65
N LEU A 181 -7.69 6.13 -5.29
CA LEU A 181 -6.24 6.04 -5.55
C LEU A 181 -5.58 4.84 -4.84
N LEU A 182 -6.09 4.46 -3.68
CA LEU A 182 -5.62 3.30 -2.90
C LEU A 182 -6.29 1.98 -3.29
N GLY A 183 -7.20 1.98 -4.26
CA GLY A 183 -7.92 0.78 -4.70
C GLY A 183 -9.10 0.36 -3.83
N ASP A 184 -9.47 1.15 -2.81
CA ASP A 184 -10.64 0.91 -1.94
C ASP A 184 -11.93 1.46 -2.56
N GLY A 185 -12.37 0.87 -3.67
CA GLY A 185 -13.60 1.26 -4.35
C GLY A 185 -14.84 1.15 -3.45
N ALA A 186 -14.91 0.14 -2.59
CA ALA A 186 -16.04 -0.06 -1.68
C ALA A 186 -16.11 1.05 -0.62
N GLY A 187 -14.98 1.46 -0.05
CA GLY A 187 -14.93 2.61 0.86
C GLY A 187 -15.23 3.92 0.17
N ALA A 188 -14.75 4.12 -1.06
CA ALA A 188 -15.07 5.31 -1.84
C ALA A 188 -16.59 5.43 -2.05
N VAL A 189 -17.26 4.35 -2.45
CA VAL A 189 -18.73 4.32 -2.62
C VAL A 189 -19.46 4.72 -1.33
N ARG A 190 -19.05 4.21 -0.17
CA ARG A 190 -19.68 4.56 1.12
C ARG A 190 -19.63 6.07 1.38
N GLN A 191 -18.47 6.70 1.17
CA GLN A 191 -18.34 8.15 1.38
C GLN A 191 -19.11 8.97 0.34
N LEU A 192 -19.14 8.52 -0.92
CA LEU A 192 -19.92 9.19 -1.98
C LEU A 192 -21.42 9.09 -1.71
N ASP A 193 -21.91 7.99 -1.14
CA ASP A 193 -23.32 7.85 -0.76
C ASP A 193 -23.71 8.83 0.37
N GLU A 194 -22.81 9.10 1.32
CA GLU A 194 -23.03 10.12 2.35
C GLU A 194 -23.18 11.54 1.77
N LEU A 195 -22.64 11.81 0.57
CA LEU A 195 -22.80 13.07 -0.14
C LEU A 195 -24.13 13.20 -0.89
N GLY A 196 -25.00 12.19 -0.86
CA GLY A 196 -26.27 12.19 -1.59
C GLY A 196 -27.22 13.35 -1.24
N GLY A 197 -27.08 13.95 -0.06
CA GLY A 197 -27.82 15.13 0.40
C GLY A 197 -27.11 16.47 0.18
N SER A 198 -25.89 16.48 -0.36
CA SER A 198 -25.10 17.70 -0.53
C SER A 198 -25.66 18.58 -1.65
N PRO A 199 -25.91 19.89 -1.42
CA PRO A 199 -26.33 20.79 -2.50
C PRO A 199 -25.24 21.02 -3.54
N VAL A 200 -23.97 20.74 -3.20
CA VAL A 200 -22.81 20.94 -4.08
C VAL A 200 -22.39 19.64 -4.76
N TYR A 201 -22.32 18.54 -4.01
CA TYR A 201 -21.70 17.30 -4.50
C TYR A 201 -22.68 16.19 -4.90
N ALA A 202 -23.97 16.28 -4.58
CA ALA A 202 -24.87 15.11 -4.70
C ALA A 202 -24.91 14.49 -6.09
N GLN A 203 -24.93 15.29 -7.16
CA GLN A 203 -24.93 14.76 -8.53
C GLN A 203 -23.59 14.09 -8.88
N LEU A 204 -22.48 14.80 -8.66
CA LEU A 204 -21.13 14.30 -8.92
C LEU A 204 -20.84 12.99 -8.14
N ALA A 205 -21.27 12.94 -6.88
CA ALA A 205 -21.07 11.78 -6.03
C ALA A 205 -21.86 10.57 -6.51
N ARG A 206 -23.13 10.76 -6.93
CA ARG A 206 -23.94 9.67 -7.53
C ARG A 206 -23.31 9.13 -8.81
N ASP A 207 -22.87 10.02 -9.70
CA ASP A 207 -22.30 9.62 -10.99
C ASP A 207 -20.96 8.90 -10.82
N LEU A 208 -20.11 9.38 -9.90
CA LEU A 208 -18.87 8.69 -9.55
C LEU A 208 -19.14 7.35 -8.87
N ALA A 209 -20.05 7.28 -7.90
CA ALA A 209 -20.39 6.03 -7.21
C ALA A 209 -20.97 4.98 -8.16
N ALA A 210 -21.77 5.38 -9.16
CA ALA A 210 -22.28 4.47 -10.19
C ALA A 210 -21.14 3.84 -11.00
N ARG A 211 -20.18 4.65 -11.47
CA ARG A 211 -19.00 4.18 -12.22
C ARG A 211 -18.13 3.23 -11.38
N VAL A 212 -17.94 3.53 -10.10
CA VAL A 212 -17.16 2.67 -9.19
C VAL A 212 -17.87 1.33 -8.98
N ARG A 213 -19.20 1.33 -8.78
CA ARG A 213 -20.00 0.10 -8.63
C ARG A 213 -19.97 -0.77 -9.89
N GLU A 214 -20.09 -0.15 -11.08
CA GLU A 214 -19.98 -0.87 -12.36
C GLU A 214 -18.64 -1.61 -12.46
N ARG A 215 -17.53 -0.93 -12.13
CA ARG A 215 -16.20 -1.53 -12.15
C ARG A 215 -15.98 -2.58 -11.06
N LEU A 216 -16.66 -2.50 -9.91
CA LEU A 216 -16.63 -3.53 -8.87
C LEU A 216 -17.39 -4.81 -9.25
N GLY A 217 -18.38 -4.72 -10.14
CA GLY A 217 -19.18 -5.86 -10.62
C GLY A 217 -18.65 -6.53 -11.89
N SER A 218 -17.57 -6.00 -12.47
CA SER A 218 -16.90 -6.49 -13.69
C SER A 218 -15.78 -7.47 -13.36
#